data_AF-A0A6G8D5K3-F1
#
_entry.id   AF-A0A6G8D5K3-F1
#
_cell.length_a   1.000
_cell.length_b   1.000
_cell.length_c   1.000
_cell.angle_alpha   90.00
_cell.angle_beta   90.00
_cell.angle_gamma   90.00
#
_symmetry.space_group_name_H-M   'P 1'
#
loop_
_entity.id
_entity.type
_entity.pdbx_description
1 polymer ?
#
loop_
_entity_poly.entity_id
_entity_poly.type
_entity_poly.pdbx_seq_one_letter_code
_entity_poly.pdbx_strand_id
1 'polypeptide(L)' 'MNRKKKINQTLQKRLKKQHAKLHPSNKPRYISKAERAKLAAEQDANTDLAASDSNTAQPLQSDGTLQ' A
#
# COMPACT_ATOMS: atom_id res chain seq x y z
N MET A 1 25.31 -25.69 14.96
CA MET A 1 24.65 -25.62 13.63
C MET A 1 25.62 -24.98 12.64
N ASN A 2 25.88 -25.63 11.50
CA ASN A 2 26.80 -25.14 10.47
C ASN A 2 26.66 -23.63 10.21
N ARG A 3 27.79 -22.91 10.14
CA ARG A 3 27.85 -21.44 9.95
C ARG A 3 26.96 -20.97 8.81
N LYS A 4 26.97 -21.70 7.68
CA LYS A 4 26.10 -21.46 6.51
C LYS A 4 24.61 -21.41 6.88
N LYS A 5 24.12 -22.37 7.66
CA LYS A 5 22.71 -22.43 8.09
C LYS A 5 22.34 -21.26 9.00
N LYS A 6 23.26 -20.81 9.88
CA LYS A 6 23.03 -19.66 10.77
C LYS A 6 22.89 -18.34 10.00
N ILE A 7 23.73 -18.14 8.99
CA ILE A 7 23.67 -16.94 8.12
C ILE A 7 22.35 -16.92 7.35
N ASN A 8 21.98 -18.03 6.71
CA ASN A 8 20.76 -18.11 5.92
C ASN A 8 19.50 -17.88 6.77
N GLN A 9 19.45 -18.46 7.97
CA GLN A 9 18.34 -18.21 8.89
C GLN A 9 18.25 -16.75 9.31
N THR A 10 19.38 -16.08 9.52
CA THR A 10 19.40 -14.65 9.90
C THR A 10 18.88 -13.78 8.75
N LEU A 11 19.32 -14.05 7.52
CA LEU A 11 18.87 -13.36 6.32
C LEU A 11 17.36 -13.55 6.11
N GLN A 12 16.87 -14.78 6.15
CA GLN A 12 15.45 -15.08 6.00
C GLN A 12 14.59 -14.41 7.08
N LYS A 13 15.05 -14.37 8.34
CA LYS A 13 14.35 -13.66 9.41
C LYS A 13 14.25 -12.16 9.14
N ARG A 14 15.30 -11.54 8.60
CA ARG A 14 15.29 -10.11 8.24
C ARG A 14 14.33 -9.82 7.09
N LEU A 15 14.39 -10.63 6.03
CA LEU A 15 13.47 -10.52 4.89
C LEU A 15 12.00 -10.63 5.34
N LYS A 16 11.67 -11.66 6.14
CA LYS A 16 10.31 -11.84 6.67
C LYS A 16 9.83 -10.64 7.50
N LYS A 17 10.71 -10.02 8.29
CA LYS A 17 10.38 -8.80 9.06
C LYS A 17 10.15 -7.59 8.17
N GLN A 18 10.87 -7.47 7.05
CA GLN A 18 10.66 -6.40 6.08
C GLN A 18 9.34 -6.59 5.32
N HIS A 19 9.08 -7.80 4.81
CA HIS A 19 7.83 -8.12 4.12
C HIS A 19 6.60 -7.97 5.03
N ALA A 20 6.68 -8.36 6.30
CA ALA A 20 5.58 -8.19 7.25
C ALA A 20 5.16 -6.72 7.45
N LYS A 21 6.06 -5.75 7.21
CA LYS A 21 5.73 -4.32 7.26
C LYS A 21 5.10 -3.82 5.96
N LEU A 22 5.36 -4.49 4.84
CA LEU A 22 4.89 -4.10 3.52
C LEU A 22 3.48 -4.63 3.21
N HIS A 23 2.98 -5.61 3.97
CA HIS A 23 1.64 -6.15 3.80
C HIS A 23 0.62 -5.37 4.66
N PRO A 24 -0.11 -4.38 4.12
CA PRO A 24 -1.29 -3.87 4.79
C PRO A 24 -2.34 -4.98 4.88
N SER A 25 -2.97 -5.12 6.04
CA SER A 25 -4.18 -5.94 6.14
C SER A 25 -5.28 -5.27 5.30
N ASN A 26 -5.90 -6.04 4.40
CA ASN A 26 -7.01 -5.57 3.56
C ASN A 26 -8.28 -5.21 4.39
N LYS A 27 -8.27 -5.50 5.70
CA LYS A 27 -9.36 -5.17 6.60
C LYS A 27 -9.05 -3.85 7.31
N PRO A 28 -9.97 -2.85 7.28
CA PRO A 28 -9.79 -1.65 8.07
C PRO A 28 -9.74 -2.02 9.55
N ARG A 29 -8.87 -1.32 10.30
CA ARG A 29 -8.76 -1.51 11.76
C ARG A 29 -10.14 -1.27 12.38
N TYR A 30 -10.61 -2.21 13.21
CA TYR A 30 -11.85 -1.99 13.94
C TYR A 30 -11.67 -0.81 14.90
N ILE A 31 -12.52 0.18 14.72
CA ILE A 31 -12.62 1.38 15.54
C ILE A 31 -14.03 1.41 16.14
N SER A 32 -14.18 2.09 17.28
CA SER A 32 -15.47 2.16 17.96
C SER A 32 -16.53 2.85 17.07
N LYS A 33 -17.82 2.63 17.36
CA LYS A 33 -18.93 3.25 16.60
C LYS A 33 -18.82 4.79 16.56
N ALA A 34 -18.38 5.40 17.66
CA ALA A 34 -18.19 6.83 17.76
C ALA A 34 -17.04 7.33 16.87
N GLU A 35 -15.91 6.61 16.83
CA GLU A 35 -14.77 6.96 15.98
C GLU A 35 -15.09 6.74 14.49
N ARG A 36 -15.88 5.71 14.14
CA ARG A 36 -16.32 5.49 12.77
C ARG A 36 -17.22 6.62 12.26
N ALA A 37 -18.11 7.16 13.10
CA ALA A 37 -18.95 8.29 12.72
C ALA A 37 -18.13 9.57 12.50
N LYS A 38 -17.12 9.82 13.34
CA LYS A 38 -16.19 10.96 13.17
C LYS A 38 -15.40 10.85 11.86
N LEU A 39 -14.83 9.67 11.60
CA LEU A 39 -14.06 9.44 10.37
C LEU A 39 -14.92 9.45 9.10
N ALA A 40 -16.17 8.99 9.16
CA ALA A 40 -17.10 9.10 8.03
C ALA A 40 -17.42 10.57 7.73
N ALA A 41 -17.73 11.38 8.75
CA ALA A 41 -17.98 12.81 8.56
C ALA A 41 -16.75 13.57 8.01
N GLU A 42 -15.54 13.20 8.42
CA GLU A 42 -14.29 13.75 7.89
C GLU A 42 -13.94 13.26 6.47
N GLN A 43 -14.36 12.03 6.11
CA GLN A 43 -14.20 11.48 4.78
C GLN A 43 -15.20 12.09 3.80
N ASP A 44 -16.47 12.22 4.17
CA ASP A 44 -17.52 12.84 3.36
C ASP A 44 -17.17 14.30 3.00
N ALA A 45 -16.55 15.04 3.94
CA ALA A 45 -16.05 16.39 3.69
C ALA A 45 -14.83 16.46 2.73
N ASN A 46 -14.06 15.37 2.59
CA ASN A 46 -12.92 15.29 1.67
C ASN A 46 -13.30 14.71 0.30
N THR A 47 -14.36 13.90 0.20
CA THR A 47 -14.78 13.28 -1.06
C THR A 47 -15.38 14.27 -2.06
N ASP A 48 -15.87 15.42 -1.60
CA ASP A 48 -16.36 16.50 -2.48
C ASP A 48 -15.23 17.24 -3.23
N LEU A 49 -13.96 17.06 -2.83
CA LEU A 49 -12.79 17.70 -3.45
C LEU A 49 -12.05 16.79 -4.47
N ALA A 50 -12.44 15.52 -4.60
CA ALA A 50 -11.71 14.53 -5.42
C ALA A 50 -12.49 14.03 -6.67
N ALA A 51 -13.68 14.56 -6.93
CA ALA A 51 -14.53 14.12 -8.05
C ALA A 51 -14.33 14.90 -9.37
N SER A 52 -13.39 15.84 -9.45
CA SER A 52 -13.23 16.70 -10.64
C SER A 52 -12.13 16.29 -11.63
N ASP A 53 -11.47 15.14 -11.48
CA ASP A 53 -10.44 14.73 -12.44
C ASP A 53 -10.59 13.26 -12.89
N SER A 54 -11.68 13.02 -13.62
CA SER A 54 -11.75 11.87 -14.51
C SER A 54 -12.13 12.33 -15.91
N ASN A 55 -11.21 12.05 -16.85
CA ASN A 55 -11.39 11.90 -18.29
C ASN A 55 -10.81 13.01 -19.21
N THR A 56 -9.57 12.80 -19.67
CA THR A 56 -9.20 13.11 -21.07
C THR A 56 -8.49 11.88 -21.65
N ALA A 57 -9.13 11.27 -22.64
CA ALA A 57 -8.68 10.08 -23.35
C ALA A 57 -7.62 10.42 -24.42
N GLN A 58 -6.46 9.73 -24.36
CA GLN A 58 -5.60 9.10 -25.41
C GLN A 58 -5.35 9.82 -26.77
N PRO A 59 -4.13 9.81 -27.38
CA PRO A 59 -3.52 8.59 -27.95
C PRO A 59 -1.96 8.48 -27.98
N LEU A 60 -1.49 7.28 -28.37
CA LEU A 60 -0.12 6.77 -28.53
C LEU A 60 0.83 7.64 -29.37
N GLN A 61 2.12 7.75 -28.99
CA GLN A 61 3.39 7.67 -29.79
C GLN A 61 4.56 7.57 -28.76
N SER A 62 5.65 6.82 -28.85
CA SER A 62 6.27 5.89 -29.80
C SER A 62 7.46 5.25 -29.07
N ASP A 63 7.76 3.99 -29.35
CA ASP A 63 8.90 3.26 -28.81
C ASP A 63 10.25 3.98 -29.00
N GLY A 64 11.11 3.89 -27.99
CA GLY A 64 12.46 4.45 -27.99
C GLY A 64 13.43 3.69 -27.10
N THR A 65 13.39 2.36 -27.13
CA THR A 65 14.50 1.53 -26.63
C THR A 65 15.67 1.64 -27.61
N LEU A 66 16.71 2.39 -27.24
CA LEU A 66 18.03 2.28 -27.85
C LEU A 66 18.95 1.46 -26.91
N GLN A 67 19.70 0.57 -27.56
CA GLN A 67 20.59 -0.49 -27.04
C GLN A 67 21.49 -0.12 -25.85
#